data_AF-A0A1I7TNC7-F1
#
_entry.id   AF-A0A1I7TNC7-F1
#
_cell.length_a   1.000
_cell.length_b   1.000
_cell.length_c   1.000
_cell.angle_alpha   90.00
_cell.angle_beta   90.00
_cell.angle_gamma   90.00
#
_symmetry.space_group_name_H-M   'P 1'
#
loop_
_entity.id
_entity.type
_entity.pdbx_description
1 polymer ?
#
loop_
_entity_poly.entity_id
_entity_poly.type
_entity_poly.pdbx_seq_one_letter_code
_entity_poly.pdbx_strand_id
1 'polypeptide(L)'
;MTTHGTLNTPWISFLFTFCFVVYLIFLGVTLFAPILTPQDSFGFYRSISGNILGNRTYEPEASAWDRCDLPKFDIWDDGVIEYINPLQNPIAKCNASLKPLTFLKDGKWGVTFKDSSISCRARCHSRKSERSNVIGEWMKAPGKVDCEVLEAVCSKNDLDFYGYLHTQVLPTPKRAPKVDTKNLDQYNVIVILLDSLSYSQARRYRIFANTIKDSFRSLPRTISYMTDHMDAVMFPYINKVGDNSRPNGAALYFGKLLEKLDKSLFEEADVAQDWSHSYMCSVFKDNETSLFSEFQDYGYKTLLSEDWAEGTLNWPNCKGFDKPPIDHNMR
;
A
#
# COMPACT_ATOMS: atom_id res chain seq x y z
N MET A 1 -31.46 41.61 -66.09
CA MET A 1 -31.27 42.43 -64.87
C MET A 1 -30.84 41.50 -63.76
N THR A 2 -29.63 41.74 -63.28
CA THR A 2 -28.89 41.00 -62.26
C THR A 2 -29.53 41.14 -60.87
N THR A 3 -29.67 40.04 -60.15
CA THR A 3 -29.81 40.06 -58.68
C THR A 3 -28.78 39.10 -58.08
N HIS A 4 -27.77 39.68 -57.48
CA HIS A 4 -26.73 39.01 -56.70
C HIS A 4 -27.32 38.46 -55.40
N GLY A 5 -27.12 37.17 -55.13
CA GLY A 5 -27.28 36.59 -53.80
C GLY A 5 -26.03 36.85 -52.96
N THR A 6 -26.12 37.74 -51.99
CA THR A 6 -25.08 37.99 -50.98
C THR A 6 -25.14 36.90 -49.91
N LEU A 7 -24.16 36.00 -49.92
CA LEU A 7 -23.95 35.01 -48.87
C LEU A 7 -23.49 35.73 -47.59
N ASN A 8 -24.15 35.48 -46.46
CA ASN A 8 -23.83 36.05 -45.15
C ASN A 8 -22.43 35.62 -44.68
N THR A 9 -21.43 36.46 -44.97
CA THR A 9 -20.02 36.32 -44.62
C THR A 9 -19.65 36.38 -43.12
N PRO A 10 -20.44 36.98 -42.17
CA PRO A 10 -19.92 37.16 -40.81
C PRO A 10 -19.92 35.88 -39.96
N TRP A 11 -20.85 34.95 -40.19
CA TRP A 11 -20.96 33.72 -39.38
C TRP A 11 -19.85 32.72 -39.65
N ILE A 12 -19.44 32.60 -40.92
CA ILE A 12 -18.35 31.71 -41.33
C ILE A 12 -17.03 32.19 -40.73
N SER A 13 -16.78 33.50 -40.76
CA SER A 13 -15.57 34.10 -40.18
C SER A 13 -15.50 33.91 -38.66
N PHE A 14 -16.62 34.06 -37.96
CA PHE A 14 -16.71 33.77 -36.52
C PHE A 14 -16.44 32.30 -36.20
N LEU A 15 -16.99 31.37 -36.99
CA LEU A 15 -16.78 29.93 -36.80
C LEU A 15 -15.31 29.54 -37.00
N PHE A 16 -14.66 30.05 -38.06
CA PHE A 16 -13.24 29.81 -38.31
C PHE A 16 -12.36 30.38 -37.20
N THR A 17 -12.67 31.57 -36.70
CA THR A 17 -11.92 32.21 -35.62
C THR A 17 -12.06 31.42 -34.32
N PHE A 18 -13.28 30.97 -34.00
CA PHE A 18 -13.54 30.15 -32.82
C PHE A 18 -12.80 28.80 -32.90
N CYS A 19 -12.89 28.10 -34.03
CA CYS A 19 -12.17 26.83 -34.23
C CYS A 19 -10.65 27.01 -34.15
N PHE A 20 -10.12 28.12 -34.67
CA PHE A 20 -8.69 28.40 -34.61
C PHE A 20 -8.22 28.69 -33.18
N VAL A 21 -9.00 29.43 -32.39
CA VAL A 21 -8.70 29.68 -30.97
C VAL A 21 -8.74 28.38 -30.16
N VAL A 22 -9.76 27.53 -30.38
CA VAL A 22 -9.86 26.22 -29.72
C VAL A 22 -8.67 25.33 -30.08
N TYR A 23 -8.27 25.31 -31.35
CA TYR A 23 -7.09 24.58 -31.81
C TYR A 23 -5.81 25.06 -31.13
N LEU A 24 -5.60 26.38 -31.00
CA LEU A 24 -4.45 26.95 -30.30
C LEU A 24 -4.42 26.60 -28.81
N ILE A 25 -5.59 26.53 -28.15
CA ILE A 25 -5.70 26.09 -26.75
C ILE A 25 -5.30 24.61 -26.63
N PHE A 26 -5.83 23.73 -27.49
CA PHE A 26 -5.46 22.32 -27.49
C PHE A 26 -3.98 22.12 -27.82
N LEU A 27 -3.44 22.86 -28.79
CA LEU A 27 -2.02 22.83 -29.15
C LEU A 27 -1.15 23.25 -27.94
N GLY A 28 -1.52 24.34 -27.25
CA GLY A 28 -0.86 24.76 -26.01
C GLY A 28 -0.89 23.69 -24.93
N VAL A 29 -2.05 23.10 -24.66
CA VAL A 29 -2.17 22.01 -23.67
C VAL A 29 -1.31 20.81 -24.07
N THR A 30 -1.27 20.42 -25.34
CA THR A 30 -0.43 19.29 -25.81
C THR A 30 1.07 19.58 -25.76
N LEU A 31 1.47 20.84 -25.95
CA LEU A 31 2.87 21.27 -25.83
C LEU A 31 3.34 21.39 -24.38
N PHE A 32 2.43 21.68 -23.44
CA PHE A 32 2.73 21.76 -22.01
C PHE A 32 2.49 20.43 -21.26
N ALA A 33 1.76 19.49 -21.83
CA ALA A 33 1.57 18.15 -21.26
C ALA A 33 2.88 17.41 -20.91
N PRO A 34 3.97 17.50 -21.69
CA PRO A 34 5.26 16.87 -21.35
C PRO A 34 5.95 17.48 -20.12
N ILE A 35 5.60 18.72 -19.75
CA ILE A 35 6.13 19.44 -18.58
C ILE A 35 5.35 19.07 -17.32
N LEU A 36 4.08 18.65 -17.46
CA LEU A 36 3.22 18.19 -16.37
C LEU A 36 3.26 16.68 -16.17
N THR A 37 3.78 15.91 -17.12
CA THR A 37 4.15 14.51 -16.90
C THR A 37 5.50 14.46 -16.18
N PRO A 38 5.61 13.83 -15.01
CA PRO A 38 6.91 13.63 -14.37
C PRO A 38 7.78 12.79 -15.30
N GLN A 39 8.84 13.40 -15.85
CA GLN A 39 9.88 12.72 -16.63
C GLN A 39 10.71 11.73 -15.79
N ASP A 40 10.47 11.63 -14.47
CA ASP A 40 11.26 10.81 -13.55
C ASP A 40 10.75 9.38 -13.33
N SER A 41 9.84 8.86 -14.17
CA SER A 41 9.40 7.46 -14.05
C SER A 41 10.29 6.42 -14.76
N PHE A 42 11.35 6.87 -15.44
CA PHE A 42 12.40 5.98 -15.94
C PHE A 42 13.77 6.53 -15.54
N GLY A 43 14.13 6.35 -14.27
CA GLY A 43 15.52 6.44 -13.86
C GLY A 43 16.31 5.40 -14.64
N PHE A 44 17.28 5.84 -15.44
CA PHE A 44 18.33 4.93 -15.93
C PHE A 44 19.04 4.35 -14.70
N TYR A 45 18.80 3.07 -14.42
CA TYR A 45 19.49 2.35 -13.38
C TYR A 45 20.95 2.18 -13.83
N ARG A 46 21.81 3.11 -13.43
CA ARG A 46 23.24 2.83 -13.40
C ARG A 46 23.44 1.95 -12.18
N SER A 47 23.86 0.70 -12.37
CA SER A 47 24.35 -0.10 -11.26
C SER A 47 25.44 0.71 -10.56
N ILE A 48 25.17 1.18 -9.35
CA ILE A 48 26.23 1.63 -8.46
C ILE A 48 26.91 0.34 -8.00
N SER A 49 27.71 -0.25 -8.89
CA SER A 49 28.80 -1.10 -8.45
C SER A 49 29.69 -0.18 -7.65
N GLY A 50 29.51 -0.15 -6.33
CA GLY A 50 30.44 0.49 -5.44
C GLY A 50 31.83 0.01 -5.82
N ASN A 51 32.76 0.94 -6.02
CA ASN A 51 34.16 0.60 -6.22
C ASN A 51 34.59 -0.31 -5.05
N ILE A 52 34.67 -1.62 -5.30
CA ILE A 52 35.26 -2.57 -4.36
C ILE A 52 36.76 -2.28 -4.37
N LEU A 53 37.16 -1.27 -3.60
CA LEU A 53 38.55 -0.93 -3.36
C LEU A 53 39.07 -1.87 -2.26
N GLY A 54 39.28 -3.12 -2.65
CA GLY A 54 39.99 -4.10 -1.86
C GLY A 54 41.11 -4.66 -2.71
N ASN A 55 42.36 -4.44 -2.28
CA ASN A 55 43.54 -5.14 -2.79
C ASN A 55 43.31 -6.65 -2.68
N ARG A 56 42.77 -7.31 -3.72
CA ARG A 56 42.74 -8.76 -3.81
C ARG A 56 44.04 -9.20 -4.48
N THR A 57 44.91 -9.81 -3.69
CA THR A 57 45.92 -10.73 -4.20
C THR A 57 45.23 -11.79 -5.07
N TYR A 58 45.68 -11.91 -6.31
CA TYR A 58 45.13 -12.79 -7.32
C TYR A 58 45.39 -14.25 -6.94
N GLU A 59 44.44 -14.88 -6.25
CA GLU A 59 44.37 -16.34 -6.13
C GLU A 59 43.60 -16.91 -7.34
N PRO A 60 44.06 -18.02 -7.96
CA PRO A 60 43.43 -18.56 -9.15
C PRO A 60 42.09 -19.24 -8.83
N GLU A 61 41.07 -18.92 -9.64
CA GLU A 61 39.86 -19.70 -9.93
C GLU A 61 39.03 -20.24 -8.74
N ALA A 62 38.59 -19.34 -7.86
CA ALA A 62 37.30 -19.55 -7.19
C ALA A 62 36.26 -18.69 -7.91
N SER A 63 35.25 -19.33 -8.49
CA SER A 63 34.07 -18.68 -9.06
C SER A 63 33.48 -17.72 -8.02
N ALA A 64 32.88 -16.61 -8.45
CA ALA A 64 32.09 -15.76 -7.55
C ALA A 64 30.96 -16.53 -6.84
N TRP A 65 30.62 -17.72 -7.35
CA TRP A 65 29.66 -18.67 -6.79
C TRP A 65 30.24 -19.63 -5.74
N ASP A 66 31.57 -19.77 -5.66
CA ASP A 66 32.23 -20.67 -4.69
C ASP A 66 32.37 -20.03 -3.31
N ARG A 67 32.04 -18.73 -3.19
CA ARG A 67 32.05 -17.97 -1.94
C ARG A 67 30.76 -17.17 -1.78
N CYS A 68 30.01 -17.43 -0.72
CA CYS A 68 28.87 -16.60 -0.31
C CYS A 68 29.39 -15.44 0.56
N ASP A 69 30.09 -14.50 -0.07
CA ASP A 69 30.60 -13.30 0.60
C ASP A 69 29.49 -12.24 0.66
N LEU A 70 28.68 -12.29 1.72
CA LEU A 70 27.58 -11.35 1.89
C LEU A 70 28.11 -9.97 2.30
N PRO A 71 27.66 -8.87 1.67
CA PRO A 71 28.15 -7.54 1.97
C PRO A 71 27.83 -7.15 3.41
N LYS A 72 28.81 -6.55 4.08
CA LYS A 72 28.59 -5.88 5.36
C LYS A 72 28.21 -4.43 5.09
N PHE A 73 26.93 -4.11 5.22
CA PHE A 73 26.44 -2.75 5.06
C PHE A 73 26.76 -1.91 6.30
N ASP A 74 27.36 -0.74 6.11
CA ASP A 74 27.41 0.28 7.14
C ASP A 74 26.06 0.99 7.21
N ILE A 75 25.30 0.73 8.28
CA ILE A 75 24.00 1.36 8.48
C ILE A 75 24.12 2.83 8.89
N TRP A 76 25.32 3.31 9.21
CA TRP A 76 25.65 4.69 9.62
C TRP A 76 26.54 5.41 8.60
N ASP A 77 26.58 4.96 7.35
CA ASP A 77 27.31 5.63 6.27
C ASP A 77 26.97 7.14 6.20
N ASP A 78 28.02 7.97 6.10
CA ASP A 78 27.92 9.43 6.12
C ASP A 78 26.96 9.96 5.04
N GLY A 79 26.90 9.28 3.88
CA GLY A 79 26.00 9.62 2.78
C GLY A 79 24.52 9.43 3.11
N VAL A 80 24.17 8.75 4.20
CA VAL A 80 22.77 8.60 4.63
C VAL A 80 22.43 9.47 5.83
N ILE A 81 23.41 9.93 6.60
CA ILE A 81 23.19 10.73 7.81
C ILE A 81 22.44 12.02 7.49
N GLU A 82 22.71 12.65 6.35
CA GLU A 82 22.07 13.89 5.91
C GLU A 82 20.55 13.78 5.72
N TYR A 83 20.03 12.57 5.43
CA TYR A 83 18.60 12.32 5.25
C TYR A 83 17.87 11.99 6.56
N ILE A 84 18.57 12.00 7.70
CA ILE A 84 18.00 11.66 9.00
C ILE A 84 17.71 12.94 9.78
N ASN A 85 16.44 13.18 10.11
CA ASN A 85 16.05 14.23 11.06
C ASN A 85 15.68 13.62 12.43
N PRO A 86 16.60 13.59 13.40
CA PRO A 86 16.36 13.00 14.72
C PRO A 86 15.40 13.81 15.59
N LEU A 87 15.21 15.09 15.29
CA LEU A 87 14.33 15.98 16.06
C LEU A 87 12.87 15.90 15.60
N GLN A 88 12.58 15.14 14.54
CA GLN A 88 11.22 14.99 14.04
C GLN A 88 10.38 14.16 15.01
N ASN A 89 9.44 14.81 15.70
CA ASN A 89 8.42 14.16 16.50
C ASN A 89 7.04 14.31 15.82
N PRO A 90 6.62 13.34 14.99
CA PRO A 90 5.35 13.43 14.27
C PRO A 90 4.12 13.38 15.19
N ILE A 91 4.27 12.89 16.42
CA ILE A 91 3.18 12.76 17.40
C ILE A 91 3.17 13.90 18.44
N ALA A 92 4.00 14.92 18.30
CA ALA A 92 4.09 16.02 19.27
C ALA A 92 2.75 16.77 19.49
N LYS A 93 1.90 16.79 18.46
CA LYS A 93 0.55 17.41 18.51
C LYS A 93 -0.56 16.40 18.78
N CYS A 94 -0.23 15.12 19.02
CA CYS A 94 -1.21 14.08 19.29
C CYS A 94 -1.70 14.17 20.73
N ASN A 95 -3.02 14.31 20.92
CA ASN A 95 -3.62 14.25 22.25
C ASN A 95 -3.95 12.79 22.61
N ALA A 96 -3.04 12.13 23.34
CA ALA A 96 -3.20 10.75 23.79
C ALA A 96 -4.39 10.54 24.75
N SER A 97 -4.93 11.61 25.35
CA SER A 97 -6.05 11.54 26.28
C SER A 97 -7.42 11.65 25.59
N LEU A 98 -7.46 11.85 24.26
CA LEU A 98 -8.70 11.96 23.50
C LEU A 98 -9.46 10.62 23.53
N LYS A 99 -10.64 10.61 24.15
CA LYS A 99 -11.54 9.45 24.16
C LYS A 99 -12.61 9.58 23.07
N PRO A 100 -12.87 8.54 22.28
CA PRO A 100 -13.97 8.54 21.31
C PRO A 100 -15.34 8.82 21.98
N LEU A 101 -16.17 9.65 21.33
CA LEU A 101 -17.55 9.93 21.78
C LEU A 101 -18.51 8.79 21.45
N THR A 102 -18.10 7.89 20.56
CA THR A 102 -18.85 6.73 20.11
C THR A 102 -18.01 5.47 20.27
N PHE A 103 -18.65 4.31 20.31
CA PHE A 103 -17.97 3.02 20.37
C PHE A 103 -18.61 2.02 19.41
N LEU A 104 -17.82 1.05 18.98
CA LEU A 104 -18.25 -0.18 18.32
C LEU A 104 -17.60 -1.35 19.05
N LYS A 105 -18.39 -2.30 19.52
CA LYS A 105 -17.88 -3.50 20.18
C LYS A 105 -18.90 -4.64 20.08
N ASP A 106 -18.42 -5.82 19.69
CA ASP A 106 -19.21 -7.07 19.63
C ASP A 106 -20.53 -6.90 18.86
N GLY A 107 -20.47 -6.24 17.69
CA GLY A 107 -21.65 -6.01 16.86
C GLY A 107 -22.65 -5.02 17.46
N LYS A 108 -22.21 -4.13 18.35
CA LYS A 108 -23.06 -3.08 18.95
C LYS A 108 -22.35 -1.73 18.92
N TRP A 109 -23.06 -0.70 18.47
CA TRP A 109 -22.58 0.67 18.50
C TRP A 109 -23.36 1.53 19.50
N GLY A 110 -22.73 2.60 19.96
CA GLY A 110 -23.38 3.60 20.79
C GLY A 110 -22.51 4.78 21.15
N VAL A 111 -22.96 5.57 22.14
CA VAL A 111 -22.30 6.78 22.63
C VAL A 111 -21.68 6.56 24.01
N THR A 112 -20.59 7.26 24.31
CA THR A 112 -19.84 7.14 25.57
C THR A 112 -20.19 8.24 26.59
N PHE A 113 -21.05 9.18 26.20
CA PHE A 113 -21.41 10.36 27.00
C PHE A 113 -22.93 10.44 27.21
N LYS A 114 -23.35 11.35 28.11
CA LYS A 114 -24.75 11.67 28.39
C LYS A 114 -24.94 13.19 28.24
N ASP A 115 -25.25 13.63 27.03
CA ASP A 115 -25.58 15.03 26.71
C ASP A 115 -26.68 15.01 25.65
N SER A 116 -27.86 15.53 26.00
CA SER A 116 -29.03 15.56 25.11
C SER A 116 -28.92 16.62 24.02
N SER A 117 -27.96 17.55 24.11
CA SER A 117 -27.70 18.56 23.08
C SER A 117 -26.91 18.02 21.88
N ILE A 118 -26.35 16.80 22.00
CA ILE A 118 -25.55 16.15 20.97
C ILE A 118 -26.34 14.96 20.42
N SER A 119 -26.52 14.94 19.11
CA SER A 119 -27.13 13.82 18.39
C SER A 119 -26.06 13.09 17.59
N CYS A 120 -26.00 11.76 17.69
CA CYS A 120 -25.06 10.95 16.92
C CYS A 120 -25.81 10.01 15.97
N ARG A 121 -25.24 9.81 14.79
CA ARG A 121 -25.72 8.88 13.75
C ARG A 121 -24.57 8.00 13.29
N ALA A 122 -24.87 6.78 12.87
CA ALA A 122 -23.89 5.85 12.36
C ALA A 122 -24.35 5.14 11.10
N ARG A 123 -23.43 4.67 10.26
CA ARG A 123 -23.73 3.81 9.13
C ARG A 123 -22.64 2.77 8.91
N CYS A 124 -23.04 1.62 8.41
CA CYS A 124 -22.14 0.54 8.09
C CYS A 124 -21.51 0.73 6.70
N HIS A 125 -20.26 0.30 6.58
CA HIS A 125 -19.55 0.20 5.31
C HIS A 125 -19.16 -1.27 5.09
N SER A 126 -19.31 -1.74 3.86
CA SER A 126 -18.81 -3.05 3.45
C SER A 126 -18.17 -2.96 2.06
N ARG A 127 -17.26 -3.89 1.75
CA ARG A 127 -16.54 -3.90 0.47
C ARG A 127 -17.39 -4.56 -0.61
N LYS A 128 -17.60 -3.84 -1.73
CA LYS A 128 -18.22 -4.40 -2.94
C LYS A 128 -17.19 -5.00 -3.88
N SER A 129 -16.08 -4.27 -4.06
CA SER A 129 -14.96 -4.59 -4.95
C SER A 129 -13.70 -3.87 -4.44
N GLU A 130 -12.57 -4.07 -5.10
CA GLU A 130 -11.34 -3.33 -4.79
C GLU A 130 -11.47 -1.80 -4.92
N ARG A 131 -12.39 -1.30 -5.75
CA ARG A 131 -12.54 0.15 -6.00
C ARG A 131 -13.81 0.77 -5.41
N SER A 132 -14.70 -0.02 -4.81
CA SER A 132 -15.96 0.51 -4.30
C SER A 132 -16.45 -0.17 -3.02
N ASN A 133 -17.13 0.64 -2.21
CA ASN A 133 -17.80 0.24 -0.98
C ASN A 133 -19.32 0.28 -1.17
N VAL A 134 -20.02 -0.60 -0.47
CA VAL A 134 -21.44 -0.43 -0.18
C VAL A 134 -21.54 0.41 1.09
N ILE A 135 -22.19 1.56 0.96
CA ILE A 135 -22.41 2.49 2.07
C ILE A 135 -23.86 2.33 2.51
N GLY A 136 -24.07 1.97 3.77
CA GLY A 136 -25.39 1.80 4.35
C GLY A 136 -26.09 3.12 4.68
N GLU A 137 -27.37 3.01 5.03
CA GLU A 137 -28.19 4.13 5.51
C GLU A 137 -27.79 4.58 6.92
N TRP A 138 -28.10 5.84 7.23
CA TRP A 138 -27.84 6.41 8.56
C TRP A 138 -28.81 5.87 9.61
N MET A 139 -28.26 5.20 10.61
CA MET A 139 -28.93 4.81 11.86
C MET A 139 -28.84 5.96 12.86
N LYS A 140 -29.99 6.44 13.35
CA LYS A 140 -30.06 7.52 14.35
C LYS A 140 -30.02 7.03 15.80
N ALA A 141 -30.26 5.74 16.02
CA ALA A 141 -30.33 5.16 17.35
C ALA A 141 -29.22 4.13 17.57
N PRO A 142 -28.48 4.21 18.71
CA PRO A 142 -27.56 3.17 19.13
C PRO A 142 -28.21 1.78 19.14
N GLY A 143 -27.46 0.75 18.74
CA GLY A 143 -28.04 -0.57 18.60
C GLY A 143 -27.07 -1.64 18.11
N LYS A 144 -27.63 -2.81 17.81
CA LYS A 144 -26.90 -3.90 17.17
C LYS A 144 -26.66 -3.57 15.70
N VAL A 145 -25.49 -3.96 15.21
CA VAL A 145 -25.04 -3.80 13.83
C VAL A 145 -24.28 -5.05 13.40
N ASP A 146 -24.42 -5.39 12.14
CA ASP A 146 -23.73 -6.52 11.50
C ASP A 146 -22.73 -6.00 10.47
N CYS A 147 -21.76 -5.22 10.95
CA CYS A 147 -20.70 -4.67 10.10
C CYS A 147 -19.39 -4.50 10.88
N GLU A 148 -18.30 -4.65 10.13
CA GLU A 148 -16.94 -4.56 10.64
C GLU A 148 -16.42 -3.13 10.61
N VAL A 149 -16.84 -2.34 9.61
CA VAL A 149 -16.49 -0.93 9.47
C VAL A 149 -17.73 -0.06 9.68
N LEU A 150 -17.70 0.82 10.67
CA LEU A 150 -18.82 1.70 11.02
C LEU A 150 -18.34 3.14 11.14
N GLU A 151 -18.93 4.01 10.33
CA GLU A 151 -18.73 5.45 10.43
C GLU A 151 -19.76 6.02 11.40
N ALA A 152 -19.29 6.78 12.39
CA ALA A 152 -20.12 7.49 13.35
C ALA A 152 -19.84 8.99 13.28
N VAL A 153 -20.90 9.78 13.27
CA VAL A 153 -20.86 11.25 13.22
C VAL A 153 -21.74 11.80 14.33
N CYS A 154 -21.25 12.82 15.05
CA CYS A 154 -22.04 13.53 16.05
C CYS A 154 -22.15 15.01 15.71
N SER A 155 -23.35 15.54 15.92
CA SER A 155 -23.77 16.89 15.57
C SER A 155 -24.28 17.61 16.81
N LYS A 156 -24.04 18.93 16.87
CA LYS A 156 -24.61 19.83 17.87
C LYS A 156 -25.20 21.03 17.14
N ASN A 157 -26.47 21.36 17.39
CA ASN A 157 -27.20 22.39 16.65
C ASN A 157 -27.07 22.22 15.11
N ASP A 158 -27.27 20.98 14.63
CA ASP A 158 -27.17 20.59 13.22
C ASP A 158 -25.80 20.77 12.55
N LEU A 159 -24.74 21.05 13.34
CA LEU A 159 -23.37 21.13 12.86
C LEU A 159 -22.59 19.88 13.30
N ASP A 160 -22.08 19.13 12.34
CA ASP A 160 -21.19 17.99 12.56
C ASP A 160 -19.84 18.49 13.09
N PHE A 161 -19.47 18.05 14.30
CA PHE A 161 -18.21 18.45 14.95
C PHE A 161 -17.30 17.25 15.30
N TYR A 162 -17.82 16.04 15.14
CA TYR A 162 -17.13 14.80 15.45
C TYR A 162 -17.43 13.75 14.39
N GLY A 163 -16.39 13.11 13.88
CA GLY A 163 -16.47 11.95 13.00
C GLY A 163 -15.46 10.91 13.46
N TYR A 164 -15.85 9.64 13.40
CA TYR A 164 -14.98 8.53 13.78
C TYR A 164 -15.32 7.28 12.97
N LEU A 165 -14.29 6.62 12.46
CA LEU A 165 -14.41 5.35 11.77
C LEU A 165 -14.01 4.24 12.74
N HIS A 166 -14.98 3.45 13.17
CA HIS A 166 -14.75 2.28 14.00
C HIS A 166 -14.51 1.06 13.14
N THR A 167 -13.63 0.18 13.61
CA THR A 167 -13.41 -1.14 13.04
C THR A 167 -13.52 -2.21 14.11
N GLN A 168 -14.03 -3.39 13.75
CA GLN A 168 -14.05 -4.59 14.57
C GLN A 168 -13.97 -5.82 13.65
N VAL A 169 -13.56 -6.97 14.20
CA VAL A 169 -13.68 -8.25 13.51
C VAL A 169 -14.87 -9.00 14.12
N LEU A 170 -15.88 -9.30 13.30
CA LEU A 170 -17.04 -10.06 13.74
C LEU A 170 -16.75 -11.56 13.58
N PRO A 171 -16.95 -12.38 14.63
CA PRO A 171 -16.76 -13.82 14.51
C PRO A 171 -17.70 -14.41 13.47
N THR A 172 -17.13 -15.05 12.44
CA THR A 172 -17.90 -15.77 11.42
C THR A 172 -17.81 -17.29 11.65
N PRO A 173 -18.79 -18.07 11.16
CA PRO A 173 -18.76 -19.52 11.27
C PRO A 173 -17.46 -20.10 10.71
N LYS A 174 -16.95 -21.17 11.35
CA LYS A 174 -15.74 -21.88 10.88
C LYS A 174 -15.94 -22.32 9.43
N ARG A 175 -14.89 -22.14 8.61
CA ARG A 175 -14.89 -22.58 7.22
C ARG A 175 -14.52 -24.05 7.19
N ALA A 176 -15.30 -24.86 6.47
CA ALA A 176 -14.95 -26.25 6.24
C ALA A 176 -13.76 -26.30 5.25
N PRO A 177 -12.68 -27.03 5.57
CA PRO A 177 -11.56 -27.18 4.64
C PRO A 177 -12.02 -27.94 3.40
N LYS A 178 -11.53 -27.52 2.23
CA LYS A 178 -11.73 -28.23 0.96
C LYS A 178 -10.65 -29.28 0.71
N VAL A 179 -9.52 -29.17 1.41
CA VAL A 179 -8.42 -30.13 1.40
C VAL A 179 -8.42 -30.99 2.66
N ASP A 180 -7.78 -32.17 2.61
CA ASP A 180 -7.64 -33.02 3.80
C ASP A 180 -6.59 -32.42 4.76
N THR A 181 -7.03 -31.99 5.94
CA THR A 181 -6.19 -31.40 6.97
C THR A 181 -5.95 -32.31 8.17
N LYS A 182 -6.43 -33.56 8.15
CA LYS A 182 -6.42 -34.44 9.35
C LYS A 182 -5.03 -34.70 9.93
N ASN A 183 -4.00 -34.69 9.08
CA ASN A 183 -2.61 -34.96 9.47
C ASN A 183 -1.73 -33.71 9.42
N LEU A 184 -2.33 -32.51 9.42
CA LEU A 184 -1.61 -31.24 9.33
C LEU A 184 -1.78 -30.44 10.62
N ASP A 185 -0.66 -29.94 11.14
CA ASP A 185 -0.68 -28.94 12.19
C ASP A 185 -1.03 -27.57 11.58
N GLN A 186 -2.08 -26.96 12.09
CA GLN A 186 -2.58 -25.65 11.62
C GLN A 186 -2.21 -24.56 12.62
N TYR A 187 -1.45 -23.57 12.17
CA TYR A 187 -1.01 -22.43 12.97
C TYR A 187 -1.64 -21.14 12.47
N ASN A 188 -1.95 -20.23 13.39
CA ASN A 188 -2.34 -18.87 13.00
C ASN A 188 -1.13 -18.17 12.36
N VAL A 189 -1.33 -17.63 11.17
CA VAL A 189 -0.29 -16.90 10.42
C VAL A 189 -0.63 -15.42 10.42
N ILE A 190 0.32 -14.60 10.86
CA ILE A 190 0.21 -13.14 10.85
C ILE A 190 1.37 -12.60 10.02
N VAL A 191 1.04 -11.82 8.99
CA VAL A 191 2.02 -11.12 8.15
C VAL A 191 1.89 -9.63 8.41
N ILE A 192 2.97 -8.99 8.87
CA ILE A 192 3.04 -7.55 9.06
C ILE A 192 3.99 -6.99 8.00
N LEU A 193 3.45 -6.18 7.09
CA LEU A 193 4.20 -5.52 6.03
C LEU A 193 4.38 -4.04 6.39
N LEU A 194 5.58 -3.50 6.14
CA LEU A 194 5.93 -2.11 6.45
C LEU A 194 6.34 -1.37 5.17
N ASP A 195 5.52 -0.40 4.75
CA ASP A 195 5.76 0.45 3.59
C ASP A 195 6.17 1.87 4.04
N SER A 196 7.24 2.50 3.55
CA SER A 196 8.36 2.01 2.71
C SER A 196 9.62 1.87 3.57
N LEU A 197 9.80 0.71 4.21
CA LEU A 197 10.92 0.51 5.15
C LEU A 197 12.07 -0.29 4.53
N SER A 198 13.29 0.26 4.57
CA SER A 198 14.50 -0.49 4.24
C SER A 198 15.08 -1.24 5.44
N TYR A 199 15.85 -2.30 5.18
CA TYR A 199 16.56 -3.05 6.24
C TYR A 199 17.48 -2.14 7.08
N SER A 200 18.21 -1.22 6.46
CA SER A 200 19.11 -0.30 7.17
C SER A 200 18.33 0.67 8.06
N GLN A 201 17.18 1.17 7.62
CA GLN A 201 16.30 2.00 8.43
C GLN A 201 15.75 1.24 9.64
N ALA A 202 15.32 -0.02 9.44
CA ALA A 202 14.78 -0.85 10.51
C ALA A 202 15.81 -1.12 11.63
N ARG A 203 17.08 -1.38 11.25
CA ARG A 203 18.15 -1.86 12.13
C ARG A 203 18.96 -0.78 12.85
N ARG A 204 18.92 0.48 12.42
CA ARG A 204 19.70 1.56 13.03
C ARG A 204 19.48 1.67 14.54
N TYR A 205 20.53 1.50 15.34
CA TYR A 205 20.51 1.71 16.79
C TYR A 205 21.57 2.75 17.18
N ARG A 206 21.23 3.69 18.05
CA ARG A 206 22.16 4.72 18.54
C ARG A 206 23.33 4.06 19.30
N ILE A 207 24.58 4.32 18.92
CA ILE A 207 25.78 3.98 19.72
C ILE A 207 26.22 5.14 20.64
N PHE A 208 25.81 6.39 20.40
CA PHE A 208 26.27 7.53 21.22
C PHE A 208 25.32 7.86 22.38
N ALA A 209 25.26 7.01 23.41
CA ALA A 209 24.67 7.40 24.68
C ALA A 209 25.51 8.52 25.30
N ASN A 210 24.92 9.72 25.49
CA ASN A 210 25.22 10.61 26.61
C ASN A 210 24.45 11.93 26.60
N THR A 211 23.63 12.26 25.60
CA THR A 211 22.72 13.42 25.76
C THR A 211 21.49 13.35 24.86
N ILE A 212 20.34 13.62 25.50
CA ILE A 212 19.04 14.01 24.96
C ILE A 212 18.26 12.90 24.22
N LYS A 213 17.31 12.36 25.01
CA LYS A 213 15.94 11.93 24.73
C LYS A 213 15.37 12.42 23.37
N ASP A 214 14.76 11.49 22.65
CA ASP A 214 13.76 11.65 21.57
C ASP A 214 14.19 11.26 20.13
N SER A 215 13.48 10.22 19.64
CA SER A 215 13.18 9.76 18.28
C SER A 215 14.30 9.37 17.29
N PHE A 216 14.66 8.07 17.29
CA PHE A 216 15.09 7.38 16.06
C PHE A 216 13.89 6.65 15.44
N ARG A 217 13.65 6.82 14.13
CA ARG A 217 12.83 5.89 13.32
C ARG A 217 13.62 4.61 13.11
N SER A 218 13.65 3.76 14.12
CA SER A 218 14.14 2.41 13.98
C SER A 218 13.30 1.49 14.85
N LEU A 219 13.26 0.21 14.50
CA LEU A 219 12.48 -0.81 15.20
C LEU A 219 13.37 -1.65 16.13
N PRO A 220 14.42 -1.15 16.84
CA PRO A 220 15.35 -2.01 17.54
C PRO A 220 14.70 -2.67 18.75
N ARG A 221 13.76 -1.99 19.41
CA ARG A 221 12.96 -2.59 20.49
C ARG A 221 12.07 -3.70 19.97
N THR A 222 11.42 -3.49 18.82
CA THR A 222 10.60 -4.52 18.19
C THR A 222 11.47 -5.69 17.75
N ILE A 223 12.58 -5.44 17.07
CA ILE A 223 13.52 -6.49 16.62
C ILE A 223 14.04 -7.29 17.81
N SER A 224 14.59 -6.62 18.84
CA SER A 224 15.08 -7.30 20.06
C SER A 224 13.98 -8.07 20.76
N TYR A 225 12.76 -7.52 20.89
CA TYR A 225 11.66 -8.27 21.47
C TYR A 225 11.31 -9.52 20.65
N MET A 226 11.24 -9.40 19.33
CA MET A 226 10.95 -10.52 18.45
C MET A 226 12.05 -11.58 18.53
N THR A 227 13.34 -11.20 18.50
CA THR A 227 14.45 -12.16 18.53
C THR A 227 14.66 -12.77 19.91
N ASP A 228 14.54 -11.98 20.98
CA ASP A 228 14.96 -12.36 22.33
C ASP A 228 13.80 -12.97 23.14
N HIS A 229 12.54 -12.73 22.74
CA HIS A 229 11.34 -13.20 23.45
C HIS A 229 10.35 -13.99 22.59
N MET A 230 10.46 -13.95 21.26
CA MET A 230 9.57 -14.69 20.37
C MET A 230 10.32 -15.67 19.45
N ASP A 231 11.60 -15.93 19.73
CA ASP A 231 12.49 -16.80 18.95
C ASP A 231 12.48 -16.47 17.45
N ALA A 232 12.26 -15.19 17.11
CA ALA A 232 12.16 -14.78 15.72
C ALA A 232 13.52 -14.88 15.02
N VAL A 233 13.51 -15.46 13.82
CA VAL A 233 14.67 -15.56 12.96
C VAL A 233 14.72 -14.35 12.03
N MET A 234 15.87 -13.66 12.02
CA MET A 234 16.10 -12.56 11.09
C MET A 234 16.79 -13.04 9.81
N PHE A 235 16.29 -12.55 8.67
CA PHE A 235 16.89 -12.76 7.36
C PHE A 235 17.54 -11.45 6.85
N PRO A 236 18.84 -11.22 7.12
CA PRO A 236 19.49 -9.94 6.82
C PRO A 236 19.70 -9.66 5.32
N TYR A 237 19.52 -10.67 4.46
CA TYR A 237 19.77 -10.60 3.03
C TYR A 237 18.53 -10.94 2.19
N ILE A 238 17.36 -10.55 2.69
CA ILE A 238 16.12 -10.69 1.94
C ILE A 238 16.07 -9.63 0.83
N ASN A 239 15.94 -10.09 -0.42
CA ASN A 239 15.82 -9.21 -1.58
C ASN A 239 14.36 -8.92 -1.86
N LYS A 240 14.08 -7.68 -2.29
CA LYS A 240 12.82 -7.34 -2.92
C LYS A 240 12.75 -7.99 -4.31
N VAL A 241 11.55 -8.32 -4.75
CA VAL A 241 11.31 -8.97 -6.05
C VAL A 241 11.33 -7.96 -7.20
N GLY A 242 10.89 -6.74 -6.95
CA GLY A 242 10.92 -5.66 -7.94
C GLY A 242 10.85 -4.29 -7.29
N ASP A 243 10.80 -3.25 -8.12
CA ASP A 243 10.75 -1.87 -7.66
C ASP A 243 9.33 -1.46 -7.23
N ASN A 244 9.22 -0.67 -6.15
CA ASN A 244 7.95 -0.23 -5.54
C ASN A 244 7.10 -1.36 -4.91
N SER A 245 5.92 -1.02 -4.38
CA SER A 245 5.10 -1.96 -3.59
C SER A 245 4.42 -3.04 -4.45
N ARG A 246 4.02 -2.75 -5.70
CA ARG A 246 3.21 -3.67 -6.52
C ARG A 246 3.93 -4.95 -6.95
N PRO A 247 5.16 -4.94 -7.51
CA PRO A 247 5.85 -6.18 -7.86
C PRO A 247 6.09 -7.10 -6.65
N ASN A 248 6.40 -6.50 -5.49
CA ASN A 248 6.57 -7.24 -4.24
C ASN A 248 5.25 -7.83 -3.73
N GLY A 249 4.15 -7.08 -3.82
CA GLY A 249 2.82 -7.58 -3.44
C GLY A 249 2.30 -8.68 -4.36
N ALA A 250 2.53 -8.59 -5.67
CA ALA A 250 2.15 -9.65 -6.61
C ALA A 250 2.93 -10.95 -6.34
N ALA A 251 4.22 -10.85 -6.04
CA ALA A 251 5.01 -11.99 -5.63
C ALA A 251 4.53 -12.59 -4.31
N LEU A 252 4.18 -11.75 -3.32
CA LEU A 252 3.65 -12.23 -2.03
C LEU A 252 2.28 -12.90 -2.17
N TYR A 253 1.37 -12.30 -2.93
CA TYR A 253 -0.02 -12.77 -3.00
C TYR A 253 -0.24 -13.90 -4.01
N PHE A 254 0.59 -14.01 -5.06
CA PHE A 254 0.36 -14.98 -6.14
C PHE A 254 1.62 -15.78 -6.51
N GLY A 255 2.78 -15.46 -5.96
CA GLY A 255 4.05 -16.07 -6.38
C GLY A 255 4.40 -15.74 -7.84
N LYS A 256 4.06 -14.54 -8.31
CA LYS A 256 4.25 -14.11 -9.71
C LYS A 256 5.21 -12.94 -9.86
N LEU A 257 6.06 -13.01 -10.88
CA LEU A 257 6.93 -11.93 -11.32
C LEU A 257 6.19 -10.97 -12.26
N LEU A 258 6.21 -9.68 -11.93
CA LEU A 258 5.71 -8.61 -12.81
C LEU A 258 6.78 -7.98 -13.70
N GLU A 259 8.04 -8.25 -13.39
CA GLU A 259 9.21 -7.66 -14.04
C GLU A 259 10.16 -8.78 -14.43
N LYS A 260 10.90 -8.55 -15.52
CA LYS A 260 11.97 -9.46 -15.95
C LYS A 260 13.11 -9.41 -14.92
N LEU A 261 13.60 -10.57 -14.51
CA LEU A 261 14.83 -10.66 -13.73
C LEU A 261 16.02 -10.66 -14.69
N ASP A 262 16.74 -9.54 -14.74
CA ASP A 262 17.98 -9.42 -15.49
C ASP A 262 19.10 -10.17 -14.75
N LYS A 263 19.64 -11.19 -15.40
CA LYS A 263 20.75 -11.99 -14.87
C LYS A 263 22.03 -11.86 -15.69
N SER A 264 22.08 -10.89 -16.60
CA SER A 264 23.23 -10.66 -17.48
C SER A 264 24.52 -10.33 -16.73
N LEU A 265 24.43 -9.69 -15.56
CA LEU A 265 25.56 -9.46 -14.65
C LEU A 265 26.27 -10.76 -14.22
N PHE A 266 25.56 -11.89 -14.28
CA PHE A 266 26.06 -13.21 -13.93
C PHE A 266 26.29 -14.10 -15.14
N GLU A 267 26.23 -13.55 -16.36
CA GLU A 267 26.31 -14.29 -17.62
C GLU A 267 25.24 -15.39 -17.74
N GLU A 268 24.13 -15.25 -17.01
CA GLU A 268 22.99 -16.17 -17.03
C GLU A 268 21.86 -15.65 -17.92
N ALA A 269 21.03 -16.57 -18.41
CA ALA A 269 19.80 -16.22 -19.12
C ALA A 269 18.81 -15.55 -18.18
N ASP A 270 18.19 -14.49 -18.68
CA ASP A 270 17.17 -13.76 -17.95
C ASP A 270 15.93 -14.61 -17.65
N VAL A 271 15.25 -14.29 -16.54
CA VAL A 271 13.95 -14.89 -16.23
C VAL A 271 12.85 -13.95 -16.69
N ALA A 272 11.98 -14.45 -17.56
CA ALA A 272 10.84 -13.69 -18.06
C ALA A 272 9.82 -13.42 -16.93
N GLN A 273 9.12 -12.28 -17.03
CA GLN A 273 7.98 -11.98 -16.15
C GLN A 273 6.86 -13.01 -16.37
N ASP A 274 6.15 -13.39 -15.31
CA ASP A 274 4.97 -14.25 -15.40
C ASP A 274 3.77 -13.48 -15.95
N TRP A 275 3.58 -12.24 -15.46
CA TRP A 275 2.47 -11.39 -15.84
C TRP A 275 2.96 -10.12 -16.51
N SER A 276 2.44 -9.85 -17.70
CA SER A 276 2.63 -8.55 -18.34
C SER A 276 1.88 -7.46 -17.59
N HIS A 277 2.34 -6.22 -17.72
CA HIS A 277 1.62 -5.04 -17.20
C HIS A 277 0.15 -5.01 -17.66
N SER A 278 -0.10 -5.32 -18.94
CA SER A 278 -1.46 -5.38 -19.50
C SER A 278 -2.32 -6.42 -18.79
N TYR A 279 -1.78 -7.63 -18.58
CA TYR A 279 -2.49 -8.68 -17.84
C TYR A 279 -2.75 -8.27 -16.40
N MET A 280 -1.73 -7.76 -15.71
CA MET A 280 -1.82 -7.34 -14.31
C MET A 280 -2.92 -6.28 -14.12
N CYS A 281 -3.00 -5.28 -15.00
CA CYS A 281 -3.89 -4.14 -14.80
C CYS A 281 -5.27 -4.25 -15.45
N SER A 282 -5.40 -5.03 -16.53
CA SER A 282 -6.65 -5.08 -17.32
C SER A 282 -7.54 -6.28 -16.98
N VAL A 283 -7.04 -7.26 -16.22
CA VAL A 283 -7.75 -8.50 -15.89
C VAL A 283 -7.97 -8.58 -14.39
N PHE A 284 -9.20 -8.92 -13.99
CA PHE A 284 -9.55 -9.18 -12.60
C PHE A 284 -8.82 -10.43 -12.06
N LYS A 285 -8.38 -10.39 -10.80
CA LYS A 285 -7.57 -11.45 -10.18
C LYS A 285 -8.38 -12.51 -9.43
N ASP A 286 -9.71 -12.47 -9.54
CA ASP A 286 -10.64 -13.39 -8.87
C ASP A 286 -10.43 -14.86 -9.25
N ASN A 287 -9.92 -15.13 -10.45
CA ASN A 287 -9.66 -16.49 -10.94
C ASN A 287 -8.21 -16.95 -10.73
N GLU A 288 -7.36 -16.11 -10.14
CA GLU A 288 -5.98 -16.47 -9.84
C GLU A 288 -5.90 -17.15 -8.48
N THR A 289 -5.03 -18.15 -8.36
CA THR A 289 -4.70 -18.74 -7.07
C THR A 289 -3.91 -17.71 -6.26
N SER A 290 -4.54 -17.18 -5.22
CA SER A 290 -3.92 -16.27 -4.27
C SER A 290 -3.60 -16.99 -2.96
N LEU A 291 -2.62 -16.44 -2.23
CA LEU A 291 -2.32 -16.81 -0.85
C LEU A 291 -3.59 -16.88 0.00
N PHE A 292 -4.49 -15.91 -0.16
CA PHE A 292 -5.75 -15.86 0.58
C PHE A 292 -6.66 -17.06 0.27
N SER A 293 -6.85 -17.37 -1.03
CA SER A 293 -7.68 -18.51 -1.44
C SER A 293 -7.08 -19.85 -1.01
N GLU A 294 -5.75 -19.98 -1.01
CA GLU A 294 -5.09 -21.19 -0.53
C GLU A 294 -5.35 -21.40 0.95
N PHE A 295 -5.06 -20.41 1.81
CA PHE A 295 -5.37 -20.51 3.24
C PHE A 295 -6.85 -20.80 3.50
N GLN A 296 -7.74 -20.15 2.75
CA GLN A 296 -9.18 -20.42 2.81
C GLN A 296 -9.56 -21.87 2.46
N ASP A 297 -8.88 -22.50 1.50
CA ASP A 297 -9.12 -23.90 1.13
C ASP A 297 -8.66 -24.87 2.24
N TYR A 298 -7.68 -24.48 3.06
CA TYR A 298 -7.31 -25.18 4.30
C TYR A 298 -8.24 -24.86 5.48
N GLY A 299 -9.31 -24.09 5.28
CA GLY A 299 -10.30 -23.77 6.30
C GLY A 299 -9.95 -22.58 7.19
N TYR A 300 -8.89 -21.83 6.88
CA TYR A 300 -8.55 -20.61 7.60
C TYR A 300 -9.55 -19.49 7.30
N LYS A 301 -9.62 -18.54 8.25
CA LYS A 301 -10.23 -17.23 8.05
C LYS A 301 -9.15 -16.23 7.68
N THR A 302 -9.39 -15.46 6.63
CA THR A 302 -8.41 -14.50 6.13
C THR A 302 -8.83 -13.06 6.42
N LEU A 303 -7.85 -12.25 6.83
CA LEU A 303 -8.03 -10.82 7.08
C LEU A 303 -6.94 -10.05 6.34
N LEU A 304 -7.31 -8.92 5.74
CA LEU A 304 -6.37 -7.95 5.17
C LEU A 304 -6.71 -6.55 5.68
N SER A 305 -5.67 -5.83 6.05
CA SER A 305 -5.71 -4.40 6.35
C SER A 305 -4.53 -3.74 5.64
N GLU A 306 -4.82 -2.88 4.67
CA GLU A 306 -3.82 -2.09 3.95
C GLU A 306 -3.80 -0.66 4.49
N ASP A 307 -2.69 0.05 4.28
CA ASP A 307 -2.40 1.38 4.85
C ASP A 307 -2.80 2.55 3.92
N TRP A 308 -3.41 2.26 2.76
CA TRP A 308 -3.79 3.26 1.77
C TRP A 308 -5.21 3.07 1.21
N ALA A 309 -5.76 4.15 0.63
CA ALA A 309 -7.12 4.16 0.07
C ALA A 309 -7.27 3.21 -1.13
N GLU A 310 -6.21 3.10 -1.93
CA GLU A 310 -6.07 2.08 -2.97
C GLU A 310 -5.12 0.98 -2.49
N GLY A 311 -5.46 -0.26 -2.78
CA GLY A 311 -4.68 -1.43 -2.43
C GLY A 311 -3.53 -1.70 -3.41
N THR A 312 -2.73 -2.69 -3.04
CA THR A 312 -1.50 -3.05 -3.76
C THR A 312 -1.74 -3.41 -5.23
N LEU A 313 -2.90 -4.03 -5.54
CA LEU A 313 -3.22 -4.56 -6.87
C LEU A 313 -4.02 -3.61 -7.76
N ASN A 314 -4.71 -2.61 -7.19
CA ASN A 314 -5.58 -1.71 -7.94
C ASN A 314 -4.94 -0.33 -8.18
N TRP A 315 -3.96 0.09 -7.39
CA TRP A 315 -3.22 1.33 -7.64
C TRP A 315 -2.43 1.29 -8.95
N PRO A 316 -2.28 2.40 -9.70
CA PRO A 316 -3.16 3.57 -9.66
C PRO A 316 -4.44 3.36 -10.49
N ASN A 317 -4.39 2.54 -11.53
CA ASN A 317 -5.47 2.37 -12.51
C ASN A 317 -5.68 0.91 -12.94
N CYS A 318 -5.37 -0.02 -12.05
CA CYS A 318 -5.47 -1.46 -12.28
C CYS A 318 -6.78 -2.00 -11.65
N LYS A 319 -7.30 -3.10 -12.20
CA LYS A 319 -8.58 -3.66 -11.77
C LYS A 319 -8.54 -4.33 -10.39
N GLY A 320 -7.45 -5.02 -10.04
CA GLY A 320 -7.37 -5.82 -8.81
C GLY A 320 -8.39 -6.96 -8.82
N PHE A 321 -9.14 -7.11 -7.73
CA PHE A 321 -10.25 -8.06 -7.60
C PHE A 321 -11.61 -7.39 -7.83
N ASP A 322 -12.50 -8.08 -8.54
CA ASP A 322 -13.90 -7.70 -8.70
C ASP A 322 -14.68 -7.93 -7.41
N LYS A 323 -14.43 -9.05 -6.72
CA LYS A 323 -15.02 -9.39 -5.42
C LYS A 323 -13.98 -9.42 -4.31
N PRO A 324 -14.35 -9.13 -3.06
CA PRO A 324 -13.42 -9.24 -1.94
C PRO A 324 -12.84 -10.67 -1.83
N PRO A 325 -11.51 -10.86 -1.91
CA PRO A 325 -10.88 -12.20 -1.90
C PRO A 325 -10.72 -12.80 -0.49
N ILE A 326 -11.14 -12.07 0.54
CA ILE A 326 -10.85 -12.34 1.96
C ILE A 326 -12.12 -12.31 2.81
N ASP A 327 -12.11 -12.96 3.97
CA ASP A 327 -13.27 -12.97 4.87
C ASP A 327 -13.47 -11.61 5.55
N HIS A 328 -12.38 -10.95 5.96
CA HIS A 328 -12.39 -9.70 6.72
C HIS A 328 -11.54 -8.65 6.01
N ASN A 329 -12.17 -7.61 5.45
CA ASN A 329 -11.49 -6.55 4.70
C ASN A 329 -11.61 -5.22 5.45
N MET A 330 -10.48 -4.69 5.90
CA MET A 330 -10.42 -3.49 6.75
C MET A 330 -10.05 -2.21 5.98
N ARG A 331 -9.97 -2.27 4.65
CA ARG A 331 -9.69 -1.09 3.80
C ARG A 331 -10.94 -0.26 3.55
#